data_AF-A0A8R2NPH1-F1
#
_entry.id   AF-A0A8R2NPH1-F1
#
_cell.length_a   1.000
_cell.length_b   1.000
_cell.length_c   1.000
_cell.angle_alpha   90.00
_cell.angle_beta   90.00
_cell.angle_gamma   90.00
#
_symmetry.space_group_name_H-M   'P 1'
#
loop_
_entity.id
_entity.type
_entity.pdbx_description
1 polymer ?
#
loop_
_entity_poly.entity_id
_entity_poly.type
_entity_poly.pdbx_seq_one_letter_code
_entity_poly.pdbx_strand_id
1 'polypeptide(L)'
;MDWRNVIKIVKQHEVSKEHTNCQIVFLRRSNNIGRIDSDLCIQINNEIDYWKNVLKRVIAIIKKLGSRGLPFRGSVEKFGSQNNGNFMICLELISEFDPFLSNHIVQHGNPGSGHTSYLSSTTCDEIITLITTQVTNVIIK
;
A
#
# COMPACT_ATOMS: atom_id res chain seq x y z
N MET A 1 1.33 4.77 46.84
CA MET A 1 0.21 4.15 46.12
C MET A 1 0.47 2.65 46.03
N ASP A 2 -0.47 1.82 46.44
CA ASP A 2 -0.33 0.36 46.44
C ASP A 2 -0.76 -0.24 45.09
N TRP A 3 0.22 -0.40 44.20
CA TRP A 3 0.01 -0.92 42.84
C TRP A 3 -0.50 -2.36 42.79
N ARG A 4 -0.25 -3.18 43.82
CA ARG A 4 -0.74 -4.58 43.85
C ARG A 4 -2.25 -4.63 43.99
N ASN A 5 -2.82 -3.72 44.78
CA ASN A 5 -4.27 -3.66 44.96
C ASN A 5 -4.97 -3.13 43.71
N VAL A 6 -4.34 -2.17 43.01
CA VAL A 6 -4.84 -1.64 41.72
C VAL A 6 -4.98 -2.75 40.67
N ILE A 7 -3.98 -3.61 40.50
CA ILE A 7 -4.03 -4.72 39.52
C ILE A 7 -5.22 -5.66 39.81
N LYS A 8 -5.46 -5.96 41.08
CA LYS A 8 -6.57 -6.83 41.50
C LYS A 8 -7.93 -6.20 41.18
N ILE A 9 -8.07 -4.90 41.44
CA ILE A 9 -9.30 -4.13 41.16
C ILE A 9 -9.56 -4.06 39.66
N VAL A 10 -8.54 -3.79 38.84
CA VAL A 10 -8.67 -3.77 37.37
C VAL A 10 -9.13 -5.12 36.83
N LYS A 11 -8.50 -6.23 37.27
CA LYS A 11 -8.91 -7.58 36.86
C LYS A 11 -10.36 -7.89 37.21
N GLN A 12 -10.83 -7.48 38.38
CA GLN A 12 -12.22 -7.66 38.79
C GLN A 12 -13.18 -6.81 37.95
N HIS A 13 -12.78 -5.59 37.58
CA HIS A 13 -13.56 -4.73 36.70
C HIS A 13 -13.64 -5.28 35.27
N GLU A 14 -12.53 -5.76 34.70
CA GLU A 14 -12.48 -6.30 33.33
C GLU A 14 -13.44 -7.48 33.11
N VAL A 15 -13.69 -8.29 34.15
CA VAL A 15 -14.63 -9.43 34.11
C VAL A 15 -16.04 -9.07 34.61
N SER A 16 -16.27 -7.81 34.99
CA SER A 16 -17.58 -7.37 35.49
C SER A 16 -18.62 -7.35 34.36
N LYS A 17 -19.90 -7.50 34.75
CA LYS A 17 -21.03 -7.42 33.81
C LYS A 17 -21.13 -6.04 33.19
N GLU A 18 -20.83 -5.01 33.98
CA GLU A 18 -20.86 -3.60 33.58
C GLU A 18 -19.83 -3.35 32.48
N HIS A 19 -18.58 -3.77 32.69
CA HIS A 19 -17.53 -3.66 31.67
C HIS A 19 -17.90 -4.43 30.39
N THR A 20 -18.39 -5.66 30.54
CA THR A 20 -18.81 -6.49 29.41
C THR A 20 -19.93 -5.81 28.62
N ASN A 21 -20.94 -5.26 29.29
CA ASN A 21 -22.05 -4.56 28.65
C ASN A 21 -21.59 -3.29 27.94
N CYS A 22 -20.68 -2.51 28.56
CA CYS A 22 -20.06 -1.36 27.92
C CYS A 22 -19.28 -1.75 26.66
N GLN A 23 -18.51 -2.84 26.69
CA GLN A 23 -17.81 -3.36 25.51
C GLN A 23 -18.79 -3.78 24.41
N ILE A 24 -19.88 -4.46 24.75
CA ILE A 24 -20.92 -4.85 23.78
C ILE A 24 -21.55 -3.61 23.14
N VAL A 25 -21.90 -2.59 23.95
CA VAL A 25 -22.46 -1.32 23.44
C VAL A 25 -21.46 -0.61 22.54
N PHE A 26 -20.17 -0.59 22.92
CA PHE A 26 -19.11 -0.02 22.11
C PHE A 26 -18.96 -0.75 20.76
N LEU A 27 -18.89 -2.08 20.76
CA LEU A 27 -18.79 -2.89 19.54
C LEU A 27 -20.01 -2.68 18.63
N ARG A 28 -21.21 -2.64 19.21
CA ARG A 28 -22.44 -2.38 18.46
C ARG A 28 -22.42 -1.00 17.82
N ARG A 29 -21.98 0.03 18.54
CA ARG A 29 -21.80 1.38 17.99
C ARG A 29 -20.71 1.43 16.93
N SER A 30 -19.62 0.68 17.11
CA SER A 30 -18.51 0.59 16.16
C SER A 30 -18.95 0.01 14.81
N ASN A 31 -19.92 -0.90 14.82
CA ASN A 31 -20.46 -1.56 13.62
C ASN A 31 -21.70 -0.87 13.03
N ASN A 32 -22.18 0.23 13.61
CA ASN A 32 -23.36 0.93 13.10
C ASN A 32 -23.02 1.83 11.90
N ILE A 33 -23.91 1.87 10.91
CA ILE A 33 -23.89 2.83 9.81
C ILE A 33 -24.19 4.23 10.38
N GLY A 34 -23.44 5.25 9.96
CA GLY A 34 -23.65 6.65 10.39
C GLY A 34 -22.78 7.11 11.58
N ARG A 35 -21.64 6.46 11.84
CA ARG A 35 -20.63 6.98 12.78
C ARG A 35 -20.03 8.29 12.29
N ILE A 36 -19.56 9.14 13.20
CA ILE A 36 -18.90 10.40 12.85
C ILE A 36 -17.62 10.19 12.02
N ASP A 37 -16.95 9.06 12.19
CA ASP A 37 -15.75 8.67 11.44
C ASP A 37 -16.05 7.82 10.20
N SER A 38 -17.32 7.58 9.87
CA SER A 38 -17.69 6.75 8.71
C SER A 38 -17.14 7.32 7.40
N ASP A 39 -17.25 8.63 7.18
CA ASP A 39 -16.69 9.30 6.00
C ASP A 39 -15.16 9.18 5.95
N LEU A 40 -14.48 9.30 7.10
CA LEU A 40 -13.03 9.13 7.19
C LEU A 40 -12.61 7.69 6.85
N CYS A 41 -13.34 6.69 7.36
CA CYS A 41 -13.11 5.29 7.01
C CYS A 41 -13.30 5.03 5.51
N ILE A 42 -14.32 5.64 4.89
CA ILE A 42 -14.55 5.55 3.44
C ILE A 42 -13.37 6.16 2.68
N GLN A 43 -12.91 7.35 3.08
CA GLN A 43 -11.75 8.00 2.45
C GLN A 43 -10.49 7.13 2.54
N ILE A 44 -10.16 6.61 3.72
CA ILE A 44 -9.01 5.72 3.92
C ILE A 44 -9.12 4.48 3.04
N ASN A 45 -10.31 3.84 2.97
CA ASN A 45 -10.50 2.66 2.14
C ASN A 45 -10.35 2.97 0.65
N ASN A 46 -10.82 4.13 0.20
CA ASN A 46 -10.65 4.57 -1.18
C ASN A 46 -9.17 4.82 -1.51
N GLU A 47 -8.40 5.44 -0.62
CA GLU A 47 -6.95 5.60 -0.79
C GLU A 47 -6.22 4.25 -0.83
N ILE A 48 -6.59 3.32 0.06
CA ILE A 48 -6.03 1.96 0.05
C ILE A 48 -6.32 1.27 -1.28
N ASP A 49 -7.55 1.36 -1.80
CA ASP A 49 -7.89 0.74 -3.08
C ASP A 49 -7.16 1.41 -4.26
N TYR A 50 -7.03 2.74 -4.23
CA TYR A 50 -6.25 3.49 -5.21
C TYR A 50 -4.80 2.99 -5.27
N TRP A 51 -4.10 2.94 -4.14
CA TRP A 51 -2.71 2.50 -4.11
C TRP A 51 -2.55 1.01 -4.42
N LYS A 52 -3.49 0.15 -4.02
CA LYS A 52 -3.53 -1.25 -4.45
C LYS A 52 -3.63 -1.36 -5.97
N ASN A 53 -4.44 -0.51 -6.62
CA ASN A 53 -4.57 -0.49 -8.07
C ASN A 53 -3.28 -0.06 -8.77
N VAL A 54 -2.55 0.93 -8.24
CA VAL A 54 -1.20 1.28 -8.74
C VAL A 54 -0.23 0.10 -8.59
N LEU A 55 -0.13 -0.47 -7.38
CA LEU A 55 0.80 -1.55 -7.06
C LEU A 55 0.57 -2.81 -7.91
N LYS A 56 -0.69 -3.18 -8.20
CA LYS A 56 -1.01 -4.33 -9.06
C LYS A 56 -0.33 -4.23 -10.42
N ARG A 57 -0.33 -3.04 -11.03
CA ARG A 57 0.27 -2.79 -12.36
C ARG A 57 1.79 -2.79 -12.28
N VAL A 58 2.35 -2.11 -11.29
CA VAL A 58 3.80 -2.09 -11.03
C VAL A 58 4.35 -3.50 -10.85
N ILE A 59 3.72 -4.32 -10.00
CA ILE A 59 4.13 -5.71 -9.76
C ILE A 59 4.01 -6.55 -11.03
N ALA A 60 2.95 -6.37 -11.82
CA ALA A 60 2.76 -7.10 -13.07
C ALA A 60 3.91 -6.85 -14.06
N ILE A 61 4.31 -5.58 -14.21
CA ILE A 61 5.44 -5.17 -15.06
C ILE A 61 6.74 -5.75 -14.51
N ILE A 62 6.99 -5.61 -13.21
CA ILE A 62 8.23 -6.09 -12.58
C ILE A 62 8.40 -7.60 -12.82
N LYS A 63 7.34 -8.37 -12.58
CA LYS A 63 7.35 -9.82 -12.81
C LYS A 63 7.62 -10.15 -14.27
N LYS A 64 7.06 -9.39 -15.22
CA LYS A 64 7.24 -9.65 -16.66
C LYS A 64 8.67 -9.37 -17.12
N LEU A 65 9.22 -8.21 -16.76
CA LEU A 65 10.60 -7.86 -17.08
C LEU A 65 11.58 -8.84 -16.43
N GLY A 66 11.42 -9.11 -15.13
CA GLY A 66 12.26 -10.05 -14.39
C GLY A 66 12.23 -11.47 -14.97
N SER A 67 11.04 -11.99 -15.32
CA SER A 67 10.91 -13.32 -15.92
C SER A 67 11.58 -13.47 -17.29
N ARG A 68 11.91 -12.36 -17.96
CA ARG A 68 12.56 -12.32 -19.27
C ARG A 68 14.00 -11.81 -19.21
N GLY A 69 14.52 -11.52 -18.01
CA GLY A 69 15.86 -10.95 -17.83
C GLY A 69 16.02 -9.57 -18.48
N LEU A 70 14.92 -8.82 -18.65
CA LEU A 70 14.96 -7.50 -19.26
C LEU A 70 15.41 -6.45 -18.23
N PRO A 71 16.30 -5.50 -18.60
CA PRO A 71 16.72 -4.45 -17.70
C PRO A 71 15.54 -3.54 -17.37
N PHE A 72 15.37 -3.18 -16.09
CA PHE A 72 14.28 -2.30 -15.65
C PHE A 72 14.57 -0.82 -15.90
N ARG A 73 15.85 -0.44 -15.84
CA ARG A 73 16.33 0.95 -15.84
C ARG A 73 16.89 1.37 -17.20
N GLY A 74 16.86 2.68 -17.44
CA GLY A 74 17.51 3.34 -18.56
C GLY A 74 18.46 4.42 -18.02
N SER A 75 18.96 5.29 -18.89
CA SER A 75 19.83 6.40 -18.48
C SER A 75 19.06 7.60 -17.92
N VAL A 76 17.73 7.65 -18.14
CA VAL A 76 16.85 8.73 -17.68
C VAL A 76 15.65 8.17 -16.95
N GLU A 77 15.28 8.77 -15.81
CA GLU A 77 14.11 8.37 -15.02
C GLU A 77 13.01 9.42 -15.12
N LYS A 78 12.46 9.57 -16.33
CA LYS A 78 11.42 10.55 -16.63
C LYS A 78 10.45 9.97 -17.67
N PHE A 79 9.16 10.10 -17.42
CA PHE A 79 8.13 9.75 -18.41
C PHE A 79 8.22 10.67 -19.63
N GLY A 80 8.05 10.09 -20.82
CA GLY A 80 8.18 10.73 -22.12
C GLY A 80 9.61 10.87 -22.63
N SER A 81 10.61 10.37 -21.90
CA SER A 81 12.01 10.38 -22.35
C SER A 81 12.30 9.17 -23.24
N GLN A 82 12.89 9.38 -24.41
CA GLN A 82 13.35 8.29 -25.29
C GLN A 82 14.40 7.37 -24.65
N ASN A 83 15.07 7.86 -23.60
CA ASN A 83 16.15 7.16 -22.90
C ASN A 83 15.68 6.57 -21.55
N ASN A 84 14.37 6.50 -21.32
CA ASN A 84 13.84 5.87 -20.10
C ASN A 84 13.98 4.34 -20.13
N GLY A 85 13.88 3.73 -18.95
CA GLY A 85 14.03 2.28 -18.80
C GLY A 85 12.77 1.52 -19.20
N ASN A 86 12.92 0.21 -19.49
CA ASN A 86 11.80 -0.65 -19.89
C ASN A 86 10.62 -0.63 -18.89
N PHE A 87 10.89 -0.42 -17.59
CA PHE A 87 9.84 -0.28 -16.60
C PHE A 87 8.90 0.91 -16.89
N MET A 88 9.48 2.08 -17.18
CA MET A 88 8.71 3.28 -17.54
C MET A 88 8.04 3.12 -18.90
N ILE A 89 8.73 2.55 -19.89
CA ILE A 89 8.14 2.25 -21.21
C ILE A 89 6.90 1.36 -21.07
N CYS A 90 6.95 0.32 -20.23
CA CYS A 90 5.78 -0.53 -20.00
C CYS A 90 4.63 0.22 -19.32
N LEU A 91 4.92 1.11 -18.36
CA LEU A 91 3.91 1.94 -17.71
C LEU A 91 3.25 2.90 -18.72
N GLU A 92 4.05 3.52 -19.60
CA GLU A 92 3.57 4.38 -20.68
C GLU A 92 2.65 3.61 -21.62
N LEU A 93 3.09 2.44 -22.10
CA LEU A 93 2.31 1.60 -23.00
C LEU A 93 0.98 1.15 -22.37
N ILE A 94 0.97 0.74 -21.11
CA ILE A 94 -0.28 0.35 -20.43
C ILE A 94 -1.19 1.55 -20.26
N SER A 95 -0.64 2.74 -20.00
CA SER A 95 -1.41 3.96 -19.79
C SER A 95 -2.18 4.41 -21.04
N GLU A 96 -1.77 3.98 -22.24
CA GLU A 96 -2.55 4.21 -23.48
C GLU A 96 -3.93 3.54 -23.44
N PHE A 97 -4.06 2.44 -22.70
CA PHE A 97 -5.29 1.64 -22.62
C PHE A 97 -5.93 1.66 -21.22
N ASP A 98 -5.26 2.26 -20.24
CA ASP A 98 -5.66 2.28 -18.84
C ASP A 98 -5.83 3.72 -18.35
N PRO A 99 -7.07 4.26 -18.36
CA PRO A 99 -7.34 5.64 -17.96
C PRO A 99 -6.93 5.93 -16.51
N PHE A 100 -7.00 4.94 -15.62
CA PHE A 100 -6.58 5.10 -14.24
C PHE A 100 -5.08 5.33 -14.15
N LEU A 101 -4.29 4.48 -14.83
CA LEU A 101 -2.84 4.61 -14.84
C LEU A 101 -2.41 5.89 -15.55
N SER A 102 -3.06 6.23 -16.66
CA SER A 102 -2.83 7.48 -17.40
C SER A 102 -2.98 8.70 -16.51
N ASN A 103 -4.10 8.82 -15.80
CA ASN A 103 -4.33 9.92 -14.89
C ASN A 103 -3.30 9.95 -13.74
N HIS A 104 -2.92 8.78 -13.20
CA HIS A 104 -1.90 8.69 -12.16
C HIS A 104 -0.52 9.17 -12.67
N ILE A 105 -0.10 8.78 -13.87
CA ILE A 105 1.17 9.22 -14.48
C ILE A 105 1.16 10.73 -14.75
N VAL A 106 0.04 11.28 -15.25
CA VAL A 106 -0.08 12.74 -15.48
C VAL A 106 0.10 13.51 -14.18
N GLN A 107 -0.49 13.03 -13.08
CA GLN A 107 -0.45 13.71 -11.79
C GLN A 107 0.88 13.49 -11.04
N HIS A 108 1.50 12.32 -11.18
CA HIS A 108 2.58 11.87 -10.28
C HIS A 108 3.80 11.25 -10.99
N GLY A 109 3.83 11.20 -12.31
CA GLY A 109 4.88 10.53 -13.07
C GLY A 109 6.23 11.24 -13.02
N ASN A 110 6.22 12.58 -13.04
CA ASN A 110 7.44 13.40 -13.06
C ASN A 110 7.49 14.40 -11.90
N PRO A 111 7.42 13.97 -10.63
CA PRO A 111 7.24 14.86 -9.49
C PRO A 111 8.51 15.67 -9.15
N GLY A 112 9.65 15.34 -9.75
CA GLY A 112 10.95 15.90 -9.34
C GLY A 112 11.52 15.22 -8.09
N SER A 113 12.55 15.81 -7.50
CA SER A 113 13.21 15.29 -6.30
C SER A 113 12.45 15.61 -5.01
N GLY A 114 12.56 14.75 -3.99
CA GLY A 114 11.98 15.00 -2.67
C GLY A 114 10.54 14.51 -2.49
N HIS A 115 9.99 13.82 -3.48
CA HIS A 115 8.65 13.24 -3.44
C HIS A 115 8.71 11.71 -3.49
N THR A 116 7.91 11.05 -2.64
CA THR A 116 7.72 9.60 -2.71
C THR A 116 6.80 9.27 -3.87
N SER A 117 7.24 8.39 -4.77
CA SER A 117 6.43 7.91 -5.90
C SER A 117 6.59 6.41 -6.06
N TYR A 118 5.45 5.70 -6.13
CA TYR A 118 5.43 4.27 -6.43
C TYR A 118 5.87 3.94 -7.86
N LEU A 119 6.00 4.95 -8.72
CA LEU A 119 6.55 4.83 -10.07
C LEU A 119 8.05 5.11 -10.13
N SER A 120 8.66 5.51 -9.00
CA SER A 120 10.10 5.76 -8.93
C SER A 120 10.91 4.47 -9.04
N SER A 121 12.16 4.62 -9.49
CA SER A 121 13.15 3.56 -9.46
C SER A 121 13.38 3.02 -8.06
N THR A 122 13.54 3.89 -7.07
CA THR A 122 13.77 3.51 -5.67
C THR A 122 12.67 2.57 -5.16
N THR A 123 11.40 2.95 -5.31
CA THR A 123 10.28 2.09 -4.90
C THR A 123 10.20 0.82 -5.75
N CYS A 124 10.50 0.89 -7.05
CA CYS A 124 10.57 -0.30 -7.89
C CYS A 124 11.66 -1.28 -7.38
N ASP A 125 12.82 -0.80 -6.95
CA ASP A 125 13.92 -1.64 -6.42
C ASP A 125 13.55 -2.28 -5.08
N GLU A 126 12.84 -1.56 -4.22
CA GLU A 126 12.28 -2.11 -2.97
C GLU A 126 11.32 -3.26 -3.28
N ILE A 127 10.40 -3.07 -4.24
CA ILE A 127 9.45 -4.12 -4.65
C ILE A 127 10.18 -5.32 -5.27
N ILE A 128 11.20 -5.08 -6.11
CA ILE A 128 12.03 -6.16 -6.68
C ILE A 128 12.70 -6.95 -5.56
N THR A 129 13.23 -6.28 -4.54
CA THR A 129 13.87 -6.91 -3.39
C THR A 129 12.88 -7.78 -2.63
N LEU A 130 11.68 -7.27 -2.34
CA LEU A 130 10.62 -8.03 -1.66
C LEU A 130 10.20 -9.28 -2.44
N ILE A 131 9.99 -9.14 -3.75
CA ILE A 131 9.65 -10.28 -4.63
C ILE A 131 10.79 -11.29 -4.63
N THR A 132 12.03 -10.84 -4.74
CA THR A 132 13.23 -11.70 -4.75
C THR A 132 13.34 -12.48 -3.45
N THR A 133 13.25 -11.82 -2.30
CA THR A 133 13.27 -12.48 -0.98
C THR A 133 12.20 -13.57 -0.89
N GLN A 134 10.97 -13.26 -1.32
CA GLN A 134 9.88 -14.23 -1.28
C GLN A 134 10.13 -15.44 -2.18
N VAL A 135 10.63 -15.23 -3.40
CA VAL A 135 10.97 -16.30 -4.35
C VAL A 135 12.13 -17.15 -3.80
N THR A 136 13.19 -16.52 -3.30
CA THR A 136 14.34 -17.20 -2.70
C THR A 136 13.93 -18.08 -1.52
N ASN A 137 13.04 -17.60 -0.64
CA ASN A 137 12.52 -18.38 0.48
C ASN A 137 11.71 -19.62 0.06
N VAL A 138 11.12 -19.61 -1.14
CA VAL A 138 10.43 -20.76 -1.71
C VAL A 138 11.41 -21.76 -2.33
N ILE A 139 12.51 -21.27 -2.92
CA ILE A 139 13.53 -22.09 -3.61
C ILE A 139 14.51 -22.74 -2.62
N ILE A 140 14.97 -22.03 -1.60
CA ILE A 140 15.98 -22.49 -0.63
C ILE A 140 15.33 -23.39 0.47
N LYS A 141 14.06 -23.74 0.33
CA LYS A 141 13.40 -24.72 1.20
C LYS A 141 13.94 -26.13 0.99
#